data_AF-A0A497J265-F1
#
_entry.id   AF-A0A497J265-F1
#
_cell.length_a   1.000
_cell.length_b   1.000
_cell.length_c   1.000
_cell.angle_alpha   90.00
_cell.angle_beta   90.00
_cell.angle_gamma   90.00
#
_symmetry.space_group_name_H-M   'P 1'
#
loop_
_entity.id
_entity.type
_entity.pdbx_description
1 polymer ?
#
loop_
_entity_poly.entity_id
_entity_poly.type
_entity_poly.pdbx_seq_one_letter_code
_entity_poly.pdbx_strand_id
1 'polypeptide(L)'
;ENKEWQAQGEARSETAIDWNGEYWLIGTSDGWLVRLDGSNFSVVRRVDIEGVHSHIIWTGKYWLGISGVYYCSAFAYDGEKLVNLSWTLPKKTFLWRLPILQRQLPYIWKEISNGTHWLSFSSEGRLLLFNGKKFEEVEVDANLFQYWKK
;
A
#
# COMPACT_ATOMS: atom_id res chain seq x y z
N GLU A 1 -25.64 -31.70 -4.58
CA GLU A 1 -25.66 -31.21 -3.19
C GLU A 1 -24.83 -29.94 -3.11
N ASN A 2 -25.46 -28.81 -2.78
CA ASN A 2 -24.75 -27.56 -2.47
C ASN A 2 -24.25 -27.67 -1.03
N LYS A 3 -22.94 -27.89 -0.84
CA LYS A 3 -22.33 -27.75 0.49
C LYS A 3 -22.17 -26.26 0.76
N GLU A 4 -23.03 -25.72 1.62
CA GLU A 4 -22.85 -24.39 2.20
C GLU A 4 -21.58 -24.41 3.04
N TRP A 5 -20.56 -23.71 2.57
CA TRP A 5 -19.32 -23.51 3.32
C TRP A 5 -19.59 -22.55 4.47
N GLN A 6 -19.65 -23.07 5.69
CA GLN A 6 -19.62 -22.22 6.88
C GLN A 6 -18.18 -21.84 7.17
N ALA A 7 -17.85 -20.56 7.00
CA ALA A 7 -16.56 -20.01 7.38
C ALA A 7 -16.39 -20.15 8.90
N GLN A 8 -15.38 -20.92 9.33
CA GLN A 8 -14.98 -21.00 10.74
C GLN A 8 -13.95 -19.90 11.03
N GLY A 9 -14.33 -18.90 11.82
CA GLY A 9 -13.51 -17.74 12.20
C GLY A 9 -14.11 -16.40 11.78
N GLU A 10 -13.65 -15.30 12.39
CA GLU A 10 -14.02 -13.96 11.92
C GLU A 10 -13.49 -13.76 10.50
N ALA A 11 -14.40 -13.49 9.56
CA ALA A 11 -14.04 -13.18 8.19
C ALA A 11 -13.24 -11.87 8.17
N ARG A 12 -11.99 -11.94 7.75
CA ARG A 12 -11.16 -10.76 7.50
C ARG A 12 -11.64 -10.10 6.22
N SER A 13 -11.93 -8.80 6.25
CA SER A 13 -12.17 -8.06 5.01
C SER A 13 -10.86 -7.95 4.25
N GLU A 14 -10.91 -8.26 2.96
CA GLU A 14 -9.87 -7.87 2.02
C GLU A 14 -9.88 -6.34 1.90
N THR A 15 -8.69 -5.76 1.80
CA THR A 15 -8.50 -4.33 1.57
C THR A 15 -7.62 -4.05 0.37
N ALA A 16 -6.60 -4.89 0.13
CA ALA A 16 -5.77 -4.80 -1.07
C ALA A 16 -5.45 -6.18 -1.63
N ILE A 17 -5.26 -6.24 -2.96
CA ILE A 17 -4.87 -7.46 -3.66
C ILE A 17 -4.04 -7.12 -4.89
N ASP A 18 -2.98 -7.89 -5.16
CA ASP A 18 -2.27 -7.82 -6.43
C ASP A 18 -1.55 -9.13 -6.81
N TRP A 19 -1.31 -9.32 -8.11
CA TRP A 19 -0.76 -10.54 -8.73
C TRP A 19 0.69 -10.34 -9.20
N ASN A 20 1.59 -11.28 -8.87
CA ASN A 20 2.97 -11.22 -9.37
C ASN A 20 3.27 -12.02 -10.64
N GLY A 21 2.33 -12.83 -11.14
CA GLY A 21 2.59 -13.82 -12.18
C GLY A 21 2.49 -15.27 -11.71
N GLU A 22 2.57 -15.52 -10.41
CA GLU A 22 2.61 -16.86 -9.80
C GLU A 22 1.60 -17.04 -8.65
N TYR A 23 1.44 -16.03 -7.78
CA TYR A 23 0.48 -16.03 -6.68
C TYR A 23 -0.03 -14.60 -6.38
N TRP A 24 -1.19 -14.54 -5.71
CA TRP A 24 -1.76 -13.28 -5.23
C TRP A 24 -1.21 -12.94 -3.85
N LEU A 25 -0.92 -11.67 -3.62
CA LEU A 25 -0.75 -11.13 -2.28
C LEU A 25 -1.99 -10.33 -1.90
N ILE A 26 -2.54 -10.63 -0.73
CA ILE A 26 -3.78 -10.05 -0.21
C ILE A 26 -3.48 -9.37 1.12
N GLY A 27 -3.82 -8.10 1.23
CA GLY A 27 -3.84 -7.32 2.46
C GLY A 27 -5.24 -7.31 3.07
N THR A 28 -5.30 -7.39 4.39
CA THR A 28 -6.56 -7.40 5.14
C THR A 28 -6.76 -6.16 5.99
N SER A 29 -8.00 -5.89 6.37
CA SER A 29 -8.39 -4.76 7.24
C SER A 29 -7.81 -4.82 8.65
N ASP A 30 -7.43 -6.01 9.12
CA ASP A 30 -6.73 -6.22 10.39
C ASP A 30 -5.20 -6.30 10.24
N GLY A 31 -4.70 -6.04 9.02
CA GLY A 31 -3.29 -5.78 8.74
C GLY A 31 -2.44 -7.01 8.50
N TRP A 32 -3.08 -8.14 8.18
CA TRP A 32 -2.40 -9.34 7.74
C TRP A 32 -2.14 -9.31 6.23
N LEU A 33 -1.02 -9.92 5.86
CA LEU A 33 -0.72 -10.33 4.50
C LEU A 33 -0.98 -11.82 4.37
N VAL A 34 -1.70 -12.18 3.32
CA VAL A 34 -2.07 -13.54 2.95
C VAL A 34 -1.63 -13.80 1.52
N ARG A 35 -0.96 -14.92 1.29
CA ARG A 35 -0.63 -15.42 -0.05
C ARG A 35 -1.70 -16.39 -0.50
N LEU A 36 -2.16 -16.25 -1.74
CA LEU A 36 -3.03 -17.21 -2.41
C LEU A 36 -2.31 -17.77 -3.64
N ASP A 37 -1.92 -19.03 -3.56
CA ASP A 37 -1.23 -19.79 -4.61
C ASP A 37 -2.17 -20.90 -5.12
N GLY A 38 -2.73 -20.71 -6.32
CA GLY A 38 -3.82 -21.53 -6.83
C GLY A 38 -5.04 -21.47 -5.90
N SER A 39 -5.32 -22.57 -5.19
CA SER A 39 -6.38 -22.68 -4.20
C SER A 39 -5.90 -22.62 -2.75
N ASN A 40 -4.59 -22.47 -2.51
CA ASN A 40 -3.98 -22.56 -1.20
C ASN A 40 -3.74 -21.17 -0.61
N PHE A 41 -4.43 -20.89 0.49
CA PHE A 41 -4.17 -19.69 1.31
C PHE A 41 -3.10 -19.99 2.36
N SER A 42 -2.12 -19.09 2.49
CA SER A 42 -1.14 -19.12 3.58
C SER A 42 -0.92 -17.73 4.15
N VAL A 43 -0.83 -17.64 5.49
CA VAL A 43 -0.54 -16.38 6.18
C VAL A 43 0.94 -16.07 6.04
N VAL A 44 1.25 -14.85 5.57
CA VAL A 44 2.63 -14.37 5.47
C VAL A 44 3.06 -13.75 6.80
N ARG A 45 2.45 -12.63 7.19
CA ARG A 45 2.70 -11.92 8.45
C ARG A 45 1.68 -10.80 8.63
N ARG A 46 1.53 -10.33 9.88
CA ARG A 46 0.89 -9.05 10.18
C ARG A 46 1.89 -7.89 10.01
N VAL A 47 1.56 -6.92 9.15
CA VAL A 47 2.39 -5.71 8.91
C VAL A 47 2.00 -4.55 9.83
N ASP A 48 0.74 -4.50 10.25
CA ASP A 48 0.20 -3.44 11.11
C ASP A 48 -1.04 -3.94 11.86
N ILE A 49 -1.41 -3.29 12.97
CA ILE A 49 -2.63 -3.62 13.71
C ILE A 49 -3.86 -2.93 13.10
N GLU A 50 -3.67 -1.79 12.45
CA GLU A 50 -4.72 -0.92 11.94
C GLU A 50 -5.12 -1.23 10.49
N GLY A 51 -4.51 -2.24 9.86
CA GLY A 51 -4.89 -2.67 8.50
C GLY A 51 -3.84 -2.44 7.43
N VAL A 52 -3.93 -3.24 6.37
CA VAL A 52 -3.30 -2.93 5.09
C VAL A 52 -4.21 -1.97 4.34
N HIS A 53 -3.65 -0.90 3.79
CA HIS A 53 -4.43 0.06 3.00
C HIS A 53 -4.81 -0.52 1.66
N SER A 54 -5.68 0.20 0.93
CA SER A 54 -6.33 -0.28 -0.28
C SER A 54 -5.42 -0.61 -1.47
N HIS A 55 -4.10 -0.51 -1.31
CA HIS A 55 -3.15 -0.72 -2.39
C HIS A 55 -1.92 -1.51 -1.93
N ILE A 56 -1.76 -2.66 -2.59
CA ILE A 56 -0.53 -3.43 -2.73
C ILE A 56 -0.26 -3.44 -4.24
N ILE A 57 1.01 -3.26 -4.65
CA ILE A 57 1.38 -3.22 -6.07
C ILE A 57 2.65 -4.04 -6.31
N TRP A 58 2.61 -4.96 -7.26
CA TRP A 58 3.73 -5.72 -7.76
C TRP A 58 4.59 -4.89 -8.70
N THR A 59 5.89 -4.87 -8.42
CA THR A 59 6.89 -4.10 -9.20
C THR A 59 7.56 -4.90 -10.32
N GLY A 60 7.15 -6.15 -10.54
CA GLY A 60 7.97 -7.10 -11.32
C GLY A 60 9.07 -7.77 -10.49
N LYS A 61 9.34 -7.31 -9.26
CA LYS A 61 10.36 -7.89 -8.36
C LYS A 61 9.89 -8.10 -6.92
N TYR A 62 9.11 -7.18 -6.38
CA TYR A 62 8.55 -7.23 -5.04
C TYR A 62 7.22 -6.48 -5.01
N TRP A 63 6.34 -6.81 -4.07
CA TRP A 63 5.20 -5.98 -3.75
C TRP A 63 5.62 -4.77 -2.92
N LEU A 64 5.05 -3.62 -3.22
CA LEU A 64 5.03 -2.45 -2.37
C LEU A 64 3.62 -2.27 -1.81
N GLY A 65 3.53 -1.89 -0.54
CA GLY A 65 2.26 -1.61 0.08
C GLY A 65 2.36 -0.62 1.21
N ILE A 66 1.19 -0.11 1.61
CA ILE A 66 1.02 0.76 2.76
C ILE A 66 0.15 0.05 3.80
N SER A 67 0.49 0.20 5.07
CA SER A 67 -0.32 -0.24 6.20
C SER A 67 -0.47 0.88 7.23
N GLY A 68 -1.45 0.79 8.13
CA GLY A 68 -1.60 1.72 9.27
C GLY A 68 -2.51 2.93 8.99
N VAL A 69 -3.56 3.20 9.78
CA VAL A 69 -4.61 4.20 9.45
C VAL A 69 -4.17 5.67 9.59
N TYR A 70 -3.52 6.02 10.70
CA TYR A 70 -3.14 7.42 11.02
C TYR A 70 -1.67 7.70 10.75
N TYR A 71 -0.82 6.71 11.00
CA TYR A 71 0.61 6.75 10.74
C TYR A 71 0.92 5.63 9.76
N CYS A 72 0.88 5.96 8.47
CA CYS A 72 1.05 4.95 7.45
C CYS A 72 2.51 4.50 7.41
N SER A 73 2.72 3.19 7.38
CA SER A 73 4.01 2.55 7.14
C SER A 73 4.08 2.00 5.73
N ALA A 74 5.23 2.14 5.09
CA ALA A 74 5.51 1.50 3.82
C ALA A 74 6.21 0.16 4.05
N PHE A 75 5.91 -0.83 3.22
CA PHE A 75 6.62 -2.11 3.23
C PHE A 75 6.93 -2.60 1.82
N ALA A 76 7.95 -3.43 1.72
CA ALA A 76 8.26 -4.24 0.54
C ALA A 76 8.23 -5.72 0.89
N TYR A 77 7.68 -6.56 0.01
CA TYR A 77 7.68 -8.01 0.15
C TYR A 77 8.09 -8.66 -1.16
N ASP A 78 9.16 -9.47 -1.16
CA ASP A 78 9.66 -10.15 -2.37
C ASP A 78 9.16 -11.59 -2.53
N GLY A 79 8.31 -12.05 -1.61
CA GLY A 79 7.83 -13.43 -1.56
C GLY A 79 8.45 -14.29 -0.47
N GLU A 80 9.60 -13.88 0.06
CA GLU A 80 10.29 -14.56 1.16
C GLU A 80 10.51 -13.60 2.33
N LYS A 81 10.96 -12.39 2.01
CA LYS A 81 11.35 -11.36 2.96
C LYS A 81 10.41 -10.16 2.88
N LEU A 82 9.90 -9.80 4.06
CA LEU A 82 9.13 -8.58 4.28
C LEU A 82 10.02 -7.54 4.96
N VAL A 83 10.11 -6.34 4.37
CA VAL A 83 10.94 -5.23 4.83
C VAL A 83 10.07 -4.03 5.12
N ASN A 84 10.23 -3.44 6.31
CA ASN A 84 9.64 -2.15 6.64
C ASN A 84 10.48 -1.02 6.01
N LEU A 85 9.85 -0.21 5.17
CA LEU A 85 10.47 0.90 4.44
C LEU A 85 10.26 2.26 5.12
N SER A 86 9.51 2.35 6.22
CA SER A 86 9.23 3.60 6.92
C SER A 86 10.51 4.33 7.36
N TRP A 87 11.57 3.58 7.68
CA TRP A 87 12.88 4.14 8.04
C TRP A 87 13.65 4.76 6.86
N THR A 88 13.22 4.47 5.62
CA THR A 88 13.83 5.01 4.40
C THR A 88 13.19 6.33 3.95
N LEU A 89 12.15 6.78 4.66
CA LEU A 89 11.55 8.09 4.47
C LEU A 89 12.53 9.20 4.87
N PRO A 90 12.47 10.38 4.22
CA PRO A 90 13.20 11.55 4.67
C PRO A 90 12.91 11.86 6.14
N LYS A 91 13.88 12.46 6.85
CA LYS A 91 13.73 12.75 8.29
C LYS A 91 12.47 13.57 8.56
N LYS A 92 11.74 13.21 9.63
CA LYS A 92 10.48 13.84 10.06
C LYS A 92 9.33 13.73 9.05
N THR A 93 9.47 12.89 8.03
CA THR A 93 8.41 12.63 7.05
C THR A 93 7.65 11.37 7.42
N PHE A 94 6.33 11.46 7.39
CA PHE A 94 5.43 10.32 7.50
C PHE A 94 4.57 10.25 6.25
N LEU A 95 4.15 9.04 5.88
CA LEU A 95 3.06 8.88 4.93
C LEU A 95 1.76 9.16 5.68
N TRP A 96 0.96 10.12 5.23
CA TRP A 96 -0.29 10.51 5.89
C TRP A 96 -1.51 10.10 5.10
N ARG A 97 -2.57 9.75 5.83
CA ARG A 97 -3.96 9.84 5.39
C ARG A 97 -4.56 11.10 6.01
N LEU A 98 -4.97 12.07 5.19
CA LEU A 98 -5.62 13.30 5.67
C LEU A 98 -6.75 12.96 6.67
N PRO A 99 -6.88 13.71 7.78
CA PRO A 99 -7.95 13.48 8.72
C PRO A 99 -9.28 13.83 8.05
N ILE A 100 -10.26 12.97 8.29
CA ILE A 100 -11.63 13.05 7.81
C ILE A 100 -12.27 14.31 8.41
N LEU A 101 -12.03 15.46 7.81
CA LEU A 101 -12.82 16.66 8.01
C LEU A 101 -13.14 17.23 6.64
N GLN A 102 -14.31 16.80 6.17
CA GLN A 102 -15.09 17.35 5.06
C GLN A 102 -14.70 16.88 3.65
N ARG A 103 -15.53 15.93 3.19
CA ARG A 103 -16.03 15.75 1.81
C ARG A 103 -15.00 15.84 0.67
N GLN A 104 -14.78 14.67 0.06
CA GLN A 104 -14.31 14.51 -1.33
C GLN A 104 -12.96 15.17 -1.63
N LEU A 105 -11.88 14.62 -1.10
CA LEU A 105 -10.65 14.57 -1.86
C LEU A 105 -10.48 13.16 -2.41
N PRO A 106 -10.25 12.98 -3.72
CA PRO A 106 -10.15 11.67 -4.31
C PRO A 106 -9.02 10.88 -3.63
N TYR A 107 -9.24 9.58 -3.51
CA TYR A 107 -8.27 8.60 -3.06
C TYR A 107 -7.09 8.59 -4.06
N ILE A 108 -6.19 9.58 -3.99
CA ILE A 108 -5.00 9.67 -4.84
C ILE A 108 -3.95 8.72 -4.28
N TRP A 109 -4.27 7.43 -4.33
CA TRP A 109 -3.30 6.34 -4.25
C TRP A 109 -3.42 5.40 -5.44
N LYS A 110 -4.38 5.68 -6.34
CA LYS A 110 -4.84 4.70 -7.33
C LYS A 110 -3.81 4.38 -8.42
N GLU A 111 -2.85 5.26 -8.70
CA GLU A 111 -1.94 5.10 -9.83
C GLU A 111 -0.59 5.78 -9.60
N ILE A 112 0.20 5.32 -8.62
CA ILE A 112 1.52 5.94 -8.40
C ILE A 112 2.72 5.02 -8.58
N SER A 113 2.48 3.75 -8.88
CA SER A 113 3.53 2.85 -9.35
C SER A 113 3.45 2.70 -10.86
N ASN A 114 4.58 2.84 -11.56
CA ASN A 114 4.70 2.40 -12.97
C ASN A 114 5.31 0.99 -13.07
N GLY A 115 5.28 0.23 -11.98
CA GLY A 115 5.96 -1.05 -11.85
C GLY A 115 7.44 -0.93 -11.47
N THR A 116 8.15 0.14 -11.85
CA THR A 116 9.59 0.30 -11.52
C THR A 116 9.86 1.33 -10.43
N HIS A 117 8.95 2.29 -10.29
CA HIS A 117 9.06 3.43 -9.40
C HIS A 117 7.71 3.68 -8.77
N TRP A 118 7.70 4.10 -7.52
CA TRP A 118 6.48 4.39 -6.78
C TRP A 118 6.51 5.83 -6.28
N LEU A 119 5.53 6.66 -6.63
CA LEU A 119 5.39 7.97 -6.01
C LEU A 119 4.39 7.95 -4.86
N SER A 120 4.50 8.93 -3.98
CA SER A 120 3.70 9.03 -2.77
C SER A 120 3.69 10.48 -2.29
N PHE A 121 2.70 10.86 -1.48
CA PHE A 121 2.69 12.17 -0.83
C PHE A 121 3.08 12.05 0.64
N SER A 122 3.91 12.98 1.10
CA SER A 122 4.21 13.14 2.52
C SER A 122 3.06 13.81 3.28
N SER A 123 3.14 13.74 4.61
CA SER A 123 2.36 14.55 5.56
C SER A 123 2.34 16.05 5.29
N GLU A 124 3.38 16.56 4.63
CA GLU A 124 3.54 17.98 4.32
C GLU A 124 3.14 18.31 2.88
N GLY A 125 2.51 17.36 2.15
CA GLY A 125 2.11 17.54 0.76
C GLY A 125 3.27 17.48 -0.25
N ARG A 126 4.44 16.98 0.16
CA ARG A 126 5.60 16.82 -0.72
C ARG A 126 5.49 15.54 -1.52
N LEU A 127 5.91 15.58 -2.78
CA LEU A 127 5.97 14.39 -3.63
C LEU A 127 7.24 13.59 -3.28
N LEU A 128 7.07 12.30 -3.02
CA LEU A 128 8.14 11.36 -2.72
C LEU A 128 8.22 10.31 -3.83
N LEU A 129 9.41 9.96 -4.26
CA LEU A 129 9.71 8.88 -5.21
C LEU A 129 10.48 7.78 -4.50
N PHE A 130 9.97 6.56 -4.54
CA PHE A 130 10.73 5.37 -4.19
C PHE A 130 11.50 4.88 -5.41
N ASN A 131 12.83 4.94 -5.34
CA ASN A 131 13.75 4.51 -6.40
C ASN A 131 14.20 3.04 -6.28
N GLY A 132 13.49 2.26 -5.46
CA GLY A 132 13.84 0.86 -5.16
C GLY A 132 14.80 0.67 -3.98
N LYS A 133 15.35 1.74 -3.41
CA LYS A 133 16.19 1.68 -2.20
C LYS A 133 15.69 2.58 -1.08
N LYS A 134 15.24 3.80 -1.41
CA LYS A 134 14.77 4.79 -0.45
C LYS A 134 13.77 5.74 -1.09
N PHE A 135 13.07 6.50 -0.26
CA PHE A 135 12.27 7.63 -0.72
C PHE A 135 13.13 8.87 -0.88
N GLU A 136 12.93 9.56 -1.99
CA GLU A 136 13.53 10.85 -2.29
C GLU A 136 12.42 11.86 -2.56
N GLU A 137 12.58 13.08 -2.07
CA GLU A 137 11.65 14.16 -2.40
C GLU A 137 11.88 14.60 -3.84
N VAL A 138 10.78 14.70 -4.59
CA VAL A 138 10.78 15.21 -5.96
C VAL A 138 10.28 16.63 -5.92
N GLU A 139 11.11 17.56 -6.39
CA GLU A 139 10.69 18.94 -6.58
C GLU A 139 9.68 19.00 -7.73
N VAL A 140 8.49 19.51 -7.44
CA VAL A 140 7.46 19.71 -8.45
C VAL A 140 7.36 21.20 -8.73
N ASP A 141 7.54 21.58 -10.00
CA ASP A 141 7.30 22.96 -10.42
C ASP A 141 5.83 23.31 -10.13
N ALA A 142 5.62 24.26 -9.22
CA ALA A 142 4.32 24.70 -8.78
C ALA A 142 3.45 25.24 -9.94
N ASN A 143 4.05 25.62 -11.07
CA ASN A 143 3.34 26.04 -12.26
C ASN A 143 2.63 24.89 -13.00
N LEU A 144 3.05 23.63 -12.82
CA LEU A 144 2.38 22.48 -13.44
C LEU A 144 0.95 22.26 -12.91
N PHE A 145 0.66 22.66 -11.66
CA PHE A 145 -0.67 22.50 -11.07
C PHE A 145 -1.61 23.69 -11.28
N GLN A 146 -1.15 24.77 -11.93
CA GLN A 146 -2.01 25.95 -12.20
C GLN A 146 -3.12 25.68 -13.23
N TYR A 147 -3.07 24.55 -13.94
CA TYR A 147 -4.06 24.20 -14.97
C TYR A 147 -5.48 23.87 -14.45
N TRP A 148 -5.72 23.87 -13.14
CA TRP A 148 -7.04 23.62 -12.53
C TRP A 148 -7.76 24.87 -12.01
N LYS A 149 -7.26 26.08 -12.31
CA LYS A 149 -7.95 27.35 -11.99
C LYS A 149 -8.67 27.97 -13.20
N LYS A 150 -9.50 27.19 -13.90
CA LYS A 150 -10.53 27.73 -14.81
C LYS A 150 -11.91 27.29 -14.39
#